data_AF-A0A2V7IKQ8-F1
#
_entry.id   AF-A0A2V7IKQ8-F1
#
_cell.length_a   1.000
_cell.length_b   1.000
_cell.length_c   1.000
_cell.angle_alpha   90.00
_cell.angle_beta   90.00
_cell.angle_gamma   90.00
#
_symmetry.space_group_name_H-M   'P 1'
#
loop_
_entity.id
_entity.type
_entity.pdbx_description
1 polymer ?
#
loop_
_entity_poly.entity_id
_entity_poly.type
_entity_poly.pdbx_seq_one_letter_code
_entity_poly.pdbx_strand_id
1 'polypeptide(L)'
;MEGSRAKLAAGLAGAGAALAVAVVLLHFQVSPVATWFYVFAWYPTLVIFDLLIMWHGGPSLFARPRVLLPMLWWSAVIWFLFEAINFRLQDWYYVFLPAGRVERWLGITVSLATVVPAILLPERLLERLGAWRTLSAPPLGERRGELAAALALGVITLGATLALPRYLHPLTWGAIWLIAEPLLYRTDPALSLFGDMRRGEWGRVARLLVAGLAAGVLWEAFNAHARGKWIYTVPFLEHLKVFEMPVVGFLGFPFFALEVWSLYHLLAARTRWAPVLASALLAVLVLVGMDRWTVSSTVPRLADLPRVSGRTVARLEAAGLDDVFRIAESAPDELVNRARLTPDEARAVHTAAELTTLRGIGTRHAAALMQGGVTTVAALAAAAPESVFSVTHRGPRPTLPEVRMWIRAARNAASGLPASAAAANGRQSPAPPTTGPSAPGRDPRTPSRP
;
A
#
# COMPACT_ATOMS: atom_id res chain seq x y z
N MET A 1 -29.11 -30.83 4.76
CA MET A 1 -28.31 -29.94 3.89
C MET A 1 -28.86 -28.53 3.81
N GLU A 2 -30.18 -28.36 3.65
CA GLU A 2 -30.84 -27.06 3.51
C GLU A 2 -30.58 -26.08 4.67
N GLY A 3 -30.72 -26.54 5.92
CA GLY A 3 -30.42 -25.73 7.11
C GLY A 3 -28.95 -25.32 7.27
N SER A 4 -28.01 -26.02 6.61
CA SER A 4 -26.59 -25.63 6.61
C SER A 4 -26.32 -24.52 5.60
N ARG A 5 -26.95 -24.59 4.41
CA ARG A 5 -26.81 -23.53 3.39
C ARG A 5 -27.48 -22.23 3.82
N ALA A 6 -28.63 -22.30 4.48
CA ALA A 6 -29.28 -21.10 5.03
C ALA A 6 -28.39 -20.35 6.03
N LYS A 7 -27.70 -21.08 6.92
CA LYS A 7 -26.74 -20.48 7.87
C LYS A 7 -25.55 -19.82 7.17
N LEU A 8 -24.99 -20.47 6.15
CA LEU A 8 -23.90 -19.89 5.36
C LEU A 8 -24.34 -18.64 4.58
N ALA A 9 -25.55 -18.65 4.01
CA ALA A 9 -26.11 -17.50 3.31
C ALA A 9 -26.29 -16.31 4.26
N ALA A 10 -26.83 -16.55 5.46
CA ALA A 10 -26.94 -15.53 6.50
C ALA A 10 -25.56 -14.98 6.93
N GLY A 11 -24.56 -15.86 7.07
CA GLY A 11 -23.19 -15.45 7.37
C GLY A 11 -22.57 -14.58 6.27
N LEU A 12 -22.76 -14.94 4.99
CA LEU A 12 -22.30 -14.17 3.84
C LEU A 12 -22.98 -12.80 3.79
N ALA A 13 -24.29 -12.75 4.02
CA ALA A 13 -25.04 -11.50 4.10
C ALA A 13 -24.53 -10.62 5.25
N GLY A 14 -24.26 -11.19 6.43
CA GLY A 14 -23.70 -10.47 7.57
C GLY A 14 -22.31 -9.89 7.31
N ALA A 15 -21.40 -10.69 6.72
CA ALA A 15 -20.07 -10.21 6.36
C ALA A 15 -20.11 -9.17 5.24
N GLY A 16 -20.98 -9.34 4.24
CA GLY A 16 -21.23 -8.35 3.20
C GLY A 16 -21.79 -7.04 3.75
N ALA A 17 -22.74 -7.11 4.70
CA ALA A 17 -23.28 -5.96 5.39
C ALA A 17 -22.21 -5.23 6.22
N ALA A 18 -21.34 -5.96 6.93
CA ALA A 18 -20.23 -5.36 7.68
C ALA A 18 -19.27 -4.57 6.75
N LEU A 19 -18.94 -5.14 5.59
CA LEU A 19 -18.13 -4.45 4.57
C LEU A 19 -18.85 -3.21 4.02
N ALA A 20 -20.15 -3.31 3.72
CA ALA A 20 -20.96 -2.20 3.24
C ALA A 20 -21.04 -1.06 4.28
N VAL A 21 -21.23 -1.39 5.56
CA VAL A 21 -21.21 -0.42 6.66
C VAL A 21 -19.84 0.26 6.76
N ALA A 22 -18.74 -0.50 6.64
CA ALA A 22 -17.40 0.09 6.63
C ALA A 22 -17.21 1.10 5.47
N VAL A 23 -17.73 0.79 4.28
CA VAL A 23 -17.71 1.70 3.12
C VAL A 23 -18.56 2.95 3.36
N VAL A 24 -19.75 2.82 3.94
CA VAL A 24 -20.61 3.96 4.29
C VAL A 24 -19.93 4.86 5.33
N LEU A 25 -19.36 4.27 6.40
CA LEU A 25 -18.64 5.02 7.42
C LEU A 25 -17.38 5.70 6.87
N LEU A 26 -16.69 5.07 5.91
CA LEU A 26 -15.62 5.71 5.16
C LEU A 26 -16.12 6.89 4.32
N HIS A 27 -17.24 6.74 3.62
CA HIS A 27 -17.81 7.81 2.80
C HIS A 27 -18.09 9.07 3.63
N PHE A 28 -18.63 8.90 4.85
CA PHE A 28 -18.86 9.99 5.80
C PHE A 28 -17.64 10.37 6.65
N GLN A 29 -16.47 9.82 6.33
CA GLN A 29 -15.19 10.09 7.00
C GLN A 29 -15.26 9.89 8.53
N VAL A 30 -16.02 8.89 8.98
CA VAL A 30 -16.24 8.62 10.41
C VAL A 30 -15.00 7.95 11.00
N SER A 31 -14.41 8.59 12.02
CA SER A 31 -13.32 8.01 12.80
C SER A 31 -13.83 6.96 13.80
N PRO A 32 -13.09 5.86 14.05
CA PRO A 32 -11.77 5.53 13.50
C PRO A 32 -11.82 4.84 12.13
N VAL A 33 -13.01 4.51 11.59
CA VAL A 33 -13.17 3.69 10.38
C VAL A 33 -12.46 4.28 9.18
N ALA A 34 -12.49 5.60 8.96
CA ALA A 34 -11.78 6.21 7.83
C ALA A 34 -10.25 5.92 7.85
N THR A 35 -9.64 6.01 9.03
CA THR A 35 -8.21 5.72 9.24
C THR A 35 -7.91 4.23 9.16
N TRP A 36 -8.78 3.42 9.75
CA TRP A 36 -8.63 1.97 9.88
C TRP A 36 -9.36 1.18 8.79
N PHE A 37 -9.79 1.83 7.71
CA PHE A 37 -10.70 1.25 6.72
C PHE A 37 -10.15 -0.05 6.14
N TYR A 38 -8.84 -0.10 5.92
CA TYR A 38 -8.15 -1.29 5.45
C TYR A 38 -8.47 -2.54 6.31
N VAL A 39 -8.42 -2.41 7.64
CA VAL A 39 -8.76 -3.49 8.57
C VAL A 39 -10.25 -3.82 8.49
N PHE A 40 -11.11 -2.80 8.54
CA PHE A 40 -12.56 -2.98 8.48
C PHE A 40 -13.05 -3.56 7.15
N ALA A 41 -12.28 -3.42 6.07
CA ALA A 41 -12.57 -4.03 4.79
C ALA A 41 -12.07 -5.48 4.73
N TRP A 42 -10.81 -5.74 5.10
CA TRP A 42 -10.20 -7.04 4.93
C TRP A 42 -10.82 -8.15 5.77
N TYR A 43 -11.07 -7.92 7.07
CA TYR A 43 -11.56 -9.01 7.92
C TYR A 43 -12.93 -9.55 7.47
N PRO A 44 -13.94 -8.72 7.13
CA PRO A 44 -15.15 -9.21 6.49
C PRO A 44 -14.89 -9.92 5.16
N THR A 45 -13.97 -9.42 4.33
CA THR A 45 -13.58 -10.10 3.07
C THR A 45 -12.98 -11.49 3.32
N LEU A 46 -12.14 -11.67 4.33
CA LEU A 46 -11.59 -12.98 4.70
C LEU A 46 -12.69 -13.94 5.18
N VAL A 47 -13.65 -13.43 5.95
CA VAL A 47 -14.83 -14.21 6.38
C VAL A 47 -15.67 -14.61 5.16
N ILE A 48 -15.88 -13.73 4.19
CA ILE A 48 -16.59 -14.04 2.94
C ILE A 48 -15.87 -15.20 2.21
N PHE A 49 -14.56 -15.11 2.00
CA PHE A 49 -13.83 -16.21 1.35
C PHE A 49 -13.94 -17.53 2.12
N ASP A 50 -13.83 -17.50 3.45
CA ASP A 50 -13.96 -18.70 4.28
C ASP A 50 -15.36 -19.34 4.18
N LEU A 51 -16.42 -18.53 4.22
CA LEU A 51 -17.79 -18.99 4.07
C LEU A 51 -18.07 -19.52 2.67
N LEU A 52 -17.48 -18.92 1.63
CA LEU A 52 -17.56 -19.45 0.25
C LEU A 52 -16.84 -20.80 0.14
N ILE A 53 -15.69 -20.97 0.78
CA ILE A 53 -15.01 -22.28 0.86
C ILE A 53 -15.93 -23.32 1.51
N MET A 54 -16.58 -22.98 2.63
CA MET A 54 -17.55 -23.87 3.29
C MET A 54 -18.76 -24.17 2.39
N TRP A 55 -19.24 -23.19 1.64
CA TRP A 55 -20.35 -23.35 0.69
C TRP A 55 -20.02 -24.40 -0.38
N HIS A 56 -18.76 -24.45 -0.80
CA HIS A 56 -18.22 -25.44 -1.74
C HIS A 56 -17.64 -26.69 -1.03
N GLY A 57 -18.07 -26.97 0.20
CA GLY A 57 -17.74 -28.20 0.94
C GLY A 57 -16.31 -28.25 1.49
N GLY A 58 -15.59 -27.14 1.50
CA GLY A 58 -14.27 -27.02 2.11
C GLY A 58 -14.32 -26.77 3.62
N PRO A 59 -13.20 -27.02 4.33
CA PRO A 59 -13.11 -26.76 5.77
C PRO A 59 -12.91 -25.27 6.06
N SER A 60 -13.63 -24.74 7.05
CA SER A 60 -13.40 -23.40 7.57
C SER A 60 -12.04 -23.27 8.25
N LEU A 61 -11.33 -22.19 7.95
CA LEU A 61 -10.14 -21.73 8.66
C LEU A 61 -10.55 -21.10 10.01
N PHE A 62 -11.62 -20.31 10.05
CA PHE A 62 -12.08 -19.63 11.26
C PHE A 62 -12.63 -20.59 12.33
N ALA A 63 -13.12 -21.77 11.93
CA ALA A 63 -13.48 -22.85 12.85
C ALA A 63 -12.26 -23.58 13.46
N ARG A 64 -11.03 -23.25 13.05
CA ARG A 64 -9.79 -23.90 13.48
C ARG A 64 -8.81 -22.88 14.08
N PRO A 65 -9.06 -22.38 15.31
CA PRO A 65 -8.23 -21.34 15.93
C PRO A 65 -6.75 -21.75 16.08
N ARG A 66 -6.48 -23.05 16.28
CA ARG A 66 -5.11 -23.58 16.36
C ARG A 66 -4.32 -23.46 15.05
N VAL A 67 -5.00 -23.28 13.92
CA VAL A 67 -4.39 -23.03 12.60
C VAL A 67 -4.45 -21.54 12.27
N LEU A 68 -5.57 -20.88 12.56
CA LEU A 68 -5.76 -19.46 12.29
C LEU A 68 -4.77 -18.58 13.07
N LEU A 69 -4.61 -18.78 14.37
CA LEU A 69 -3.76 -17.89 15.20
C LEU A 69 -2.29 -17.91 14.75
N PRO A 70 -1.64 -19.07 14.52
CA PRO A 70 -0.30 -19.11 13.93
C PRO A 70 -0.26 -18.49 12.52
N MET A 71 -1.29 -18.68 11.70
CA MET A 71 -1.36 -18.08 10.36
C MET A 71 -1.37 -16.56 10.43
N LEU A 72 -2.20 -15.96 11.29
CA LEU A 72 -2.25 -14.51 11.49
C LEU A 72 -0.92 -13.96 12.02
N TRP A 73 -0.29 -14.67 12.97
CA TRP A 73 1.02 -14.28 13.51
C TRP A 73 2.10 -14.30 12.42
N TRP A 74 2.27 -15.44 11.75
CA TRP A 74 3.29 -15.58 10.71
C TRP A 74 3.00 -14.69 9.50
N SER A 75 1.73 -14.37 9.23
CA SER A 75 1.37 -13.36 8.23
C SER A 75 1.98 -12.00 8.52
N ALA A 76 1.83 -11.51 9.75
CA ALA A 76 2.43 -10.25 10.15
C ALA A 76 3.97 -10.31 10.09
N VAL A 77 4.57 -11.40 10.58
CA VAL A 77 6.03 -11.60 10.56
C VAL A 77 6.59 -11.66 9.14
N ILE A 78 5.91 -12.35 8.23
CA ILE A 78 6.28 -12.40 6.82
C ILE A 78 6.30 -10.99 6.24
N TRP A 79 5.27 -10.17 6.47
CA TRP A 79 5.30 -8.81 5.97
C TRP A 79 6.37 -7.94 6.65
N PHE A 80 6.64 -8.14 7.94
CA PHE A 80 7.74 -7.44 8.62
C PHE A 80 9.11 -7.73 8.01
N LEU A 81 9.32 -8.90 7.41
CA LEU A 81 10.52 -9.15 6.58
C LEU A 81 10.58 -8.21 5.36
N PHE A 82 9.47 -8.04 4.65
CA PHE A 82 9.41 -7.12 3.51
C PHE A 82 9.52 -5.66 3.93
N GLU A 83 9.01 -5.28 5.11
CA GLU A 83 9.25 -3.94 5.68
C GLU A 83 10.74 -3.70 6.01
N ALA A 84 11.42 -4.71 6.57
CA ALA A 84 12.85 -4.60 6.83
C ALA A 84 13.66 -4.43 5.54
N ILE A 85 13.28 -5.12 4.46
CA ILE A 85 13.84 -4.92 3.12
C ILE A 85 13.51 -3.51 2.60
N ASN A 86 12.26 -3.05 2.79
CA ASN A 86 11.79 -1.74 2.36
C ASN A 86 12.52 -0.57 3.04
N PHE A 87 13.12 -0.74 4.22
CA PHE A 87 14.00 0.29 4.79
C PHE A 87 15.14 0.67 3.83
N ARG A 88 15.61 -0.28 3.01
CA ARG A 88 16.64 -0.05 2.00
C ARG A 88 16.06 0.32 0.63
N LEU A 89 14.95 -0.30 0.23
CA LEU A 89 14.35 -0.07 -1.09
C LEU A 89 13.62 1.28 -1.15
N GLN A 90 12.89 1.63 -0.09
CA GLN A 90 12.03 2.80 0.00
C GLN A 90 10.93 2.83 -1.10
N ASP A 91 10.44 1.65 -1.47
CA ASP A 91 9.42 1.46 -2.51
C ASP A 91 8.06 2.01 -2.07
N TRP A 92 7.74 1.91 -0.77
CA TRP A 92 6.53 2.45 -0.18
C TRP A 92 6.75 3.12 1.17
N TYR A 93 5.77 3.93 1.59
CA TYR A 93 5.74 4.59 2.89
C TYR A 93 4.32 4.86 3.35
N TYR A 94 4.11 4.96 4.66
CA TYR A 94 2.79 5.14 5.26
C TYR A 94 2.50 6.59 5.60
N VAL A 95 1.24 6.99 5.42
CA VAL A 95 0.73 8.33 5.73
C VAL A 95 -0.56 8.23 6.53
N PHE A 96 -0.81 9.26 7.35
CA PHE A 96 -2.01 9.39 8.19
C PHE A 96 -2.32 8.16 9.05
N LEU A 97 -1.29 7.48 9.56
CA LEU A 97 -1.49 6.43 10.56
C LEU A 97 -1.92 7.02 11.91
N PRO A 98 -2.53 6.23 12.82
CA PRO A 98 -2.91 6.74 14.13
C PRO A 98 -1.75 7.45 14.85
N ALA A 99 -2.04 8.56 15.53
CA ALA A 99 -1.00 9.35 16.20
C ALA A 99 -0.41 8.62 17.41
N GLY A 100 -1.24 7.87 18.16
CA GLY A 100 -0.79 7.04 19.27
C GLY A 100 0.09 5.88 18.80
N ARG A 101 1.27 5.72 19.41
CA ARG A 101 2.22 4.67 19.00
C ARG A 101 1.65 3.26 19.15
N VAL A 102 1.04 2.96 20.30
CA VAL A 102 0.47 1.63 20.57
C VAL A 102 -0.66 1.32 19.60
N GLU A 103 -1.59 2.27 19.41
CA GLU A 103 -2.69 2.15 18.45
C GLU A 103 -2.16 1.91 17.02
N ARG A 104 -1.16 2.67 16.59
CA ARG A 104 -0.53 2.53 15.28
C ARG A 104 0.13 1.17 15.10
N TRP A 105 0.90 0.70 16.09
CA TRP A 105 1.59 -0.58 16.01
C TRP A 105 0.61 -1.76 15.99
N LEU A 106 -0.46 -1.69 16.79
CA LEU A 106 -1.55 -2.66 16.73
C LEU A 106 -2.22 -2.63 15.35
N GLY A 107 -2.53 -1.45 14.83
CA GLY A 107 -3.17 -1.31 13.51
C GLY A 107 -2.32 -1.83 12.37
N ILE A 108 -1.02 -1.54 12.39
CA ILE A 108 -0.06 -2.14 11.45
C ILE A 108 -0.10 -3.66 11.59
N THR A 109 0.13 -4.20 12.78
CA THR A 109 0.23 -5.66 12.99
C THR A 109 -1.04 -6.39 12.57
N VAL A 110 -2.22 -5.87 12.93
CA VAL A 110 -3.53 -6.45 12.58
C VAL A 110 -3.83 -6.32 11.08
N SER A 111 -3.35 -5.27 10.42
CA SER A 111 -3.42 -5.15 8.96
C SER A 111 -2.52 -6.17 8.29
N LEU A 112 -1.28 -6.34 8.76
CA LEU A 112 -0.32 -7.29 8.18
C LEU A 112 -0.67 -8.75 8.50
N ALA A 113 -1.48 -9.00 9.53
CA ALA A 113 -2.02 -10.33 9.81
C ALA A 113 -2.95 -10.84 8.70
N THR A 114 -3.42 -9.98 7.79
CA THR A 114 -4.30 -10.38 6.67
C THR A 114 -3.54 -10.87 5.43
N VAL A 115 -2.24 -10.60 5.31
CA VAL A 115 -1.41 -10.90 4.11
C VAL A 115 -1.54 -12.35 3.64
N VAL A 116 -1.22 -13.32 4.50
CA VAL A 116 -1.26 -14.74 4.19
C VAL A 116 -2.69 -15.23 3.91
N PRO A 117 -3.69 -14.99 4.78
CA PRO A 117 -5.04 -15.46 4.50
C PRO A 117 -5.67 -14.79 3.26
N ALA A 118 -5.30 -13.55 2.94
CA ALA A 118 -5.74 -12.86 1.72
C ALA A 118 -5.30 -13.56 0.44
N ILE A 119 -4.22 -14.35 0.49
CA ILE A 119 -3.73 -15.14 -0.65
C ILE A 119 -4.23 -16.59 -0.57
N LEU A 120 -4.13 -17.22 0.61
CA LEU A 120 -4.47 -18.64 0.76
C LEU A 120 -5.96 -18.94 0.69
N LEU A 121 -6.84 -18.02 1.12
CA LEU A 121 -8.28 -18.27 1.04
C LEU A 121 -8.79 -18.21 -0.41
N PRO A 122 -8.43 -17.21 -1.25
CA PRO A 122 -8.77 -17.26 -2.67
C PRO A 122 -8.18 -18.47 -3.40
N GLU A 123 -6.93 -18.86 -3.11
CA GLU A 123 -6.32 -20.08 -3.67
C GLU A 123 -7.15 -21.33 -3.34
N ARG A 124 -7.51 -21.52 -2.06
CA ARG A 124 -8.34 -22.64 -1.61
C ARG A 124 -9.74 -22.60 -2.21
N LEU A 125 -10.33 -21.42 -2.39
CA LEU A 125 -11.62 -21.30 -3.06
C LEU A 125 -11.51 -21.76 -4.51
N LEU A 126 -10.49 -21.32 -5.24
CA LEU A 126 -10.21 -21.77 -6.60
C LEU A 126 -9.99 -23.29 -6.67
N GLU A 127 -9.28 -23.87 -5.70
CA GLU A 127 -9.10 -25.33 -5.59
C GLU A 127 -10.45 -26.05 -5.44
N ARG A 128 -11.33 -25.54 -4.57
CA ARG A 128 -12.68 -26.11 -4.32
C ARG A 128 -13.60 -25.98 -5.53
N LEU A 129 -13.45 -24.93 -6.31
CA LEU A 129 -14.14 -24.75 -7.59
C LEU A 129 -13.58 -25.68 -8.69
N GLY A 130 -12.51 -26.42 -8.42
CA GLY A 130 -11.90 -27.34 -9.36
C GLY A 130 -10.94 -26.69 -10.36
N ALA A 131 -10.56 -25.42 -10.14
CA ALA A 131 -9.75 -24.66 -11.07
C ALA A 131 -8.35 -25.28 -11.22
N TRP A 132 -7.96 -25.56 -12.47
CA TRP A 132 -6.65 -26.11 -12.87
C TRP A 132 -6.24 -27.40 -12.14
N ARG A 133 -7.20 -28.24 -11.70
CA ARG A 133 -6.88 -29.53 -11.05
C ARG A 133 -6.06 -30.47 -11.95
N THR A 134 -6.29 -30.40 -13.26
CA THR A 134 -5.63 -31.22 -14.27
C THR A 134 -4.53 -30.45 -15.02
N LEU A 135 -4.14 -29.26 -14.55
CA LEU A 135 -3.08 -28.51 -15.19
C LEU A 135 -1.74 -29.19 -14.90
N SER A 136 -1.23 -29.87 -15.92
CA SER A 136 0.03 -30.61 -15.85
C SER A 136 0.99 -30.21 -16.96
N ALA A 137 2.28 -30.32 -16.68
CA ALA A 137 3.35 -30.21 -17.68
C ALA A 137 4.35 -31.37 -17.46
N PRO A 138 5.26 -31.65 -18.43
CA PRO A 138 6.26 -32.68 -18.25
C PRO A 138 7.03 -32.50 -16.93
N PRO A 139 7.16 -33.57 -16.12
CA PRO A 139 7.93 -33.53 -14.87
C PRO A 139 9.32 -32.94 -15.08
N LEU A 140 9.71 -31.99 -14.23
CA LEU A 140 11.09 -31.51 -14.20
C LEU A 140 11.97 -32.58 -13.55
N GLY A 141 12.93 -33.13 -14.30
CA GLY A 141 13.89 -34.10 -13.78
C GLY A 141 14.75 -33.51 -12.66
N GLU A 142 15.16 -34.34 -11.71
CA GLU A 142 16.04 -33.90 -10.63
C GLU A 142 17.49 -33.80 -11.11
N ARG A 143 18.07 -32.60 -11.13
CA ARG A 143 19.51 -32.43 -11.33
C ARG A 143 20.22 -32.15 -10.01
N ARG A 144 21.39 -32.77 -9.84
CA ARG A 144 22.24 -32.55 -8.67
C ARG A 144 22.60 -31.07 -8.57
N GLY A 145 22.37 -30.48 -7.40
CA GLY A 145 22.74 -29.08 -7.12
C GLY A 145 21.70 -28.02 -7.44
N GLU A 146 20.56 -28.34 -8.08
CA GLU A 146 19.54 -27.33 -8.45
C GLU A 146 19.01 -26.54 -7.26
N LEU A 147 18.70 -27.22 -6.15
CA LEU A 147 18.20 -26.55 -4.95
C LEU A 147 19.24 -25.59 -4.34
N ALA A 148 20.53 -25.96 -4.43
CA ALA A 148 21.61 -25.09 -3.98
C ALA A 148 21.80 -23.91 -4.95
N ALA A 149 21.68 -24.13 -6.26
CA ALA A 149 21.74 -23.08 -7.26
C ALA A 149 20.58 -22.09 -7.14
N ALA A 150 19.35 -22.57 -6.90
CA ALA A 150 18.18 -21.73 -6.66
C ALA A 150 18.35 -20.88 -5.40
N LEU A 151 18.80 -21.49 -4.29
CA LEU A 151 19.10 -20.76 -3.06
C LEU A 151 20.18 -19.70 -3.27
N ALA A 152 21.28 -20.06 -3.94
CA ALA A 152 22.36 -19.12 -4.24
C ALA A 152 21.88 -17.98 -5.13
N LEU A 153 21.10 -18.28 -6.17
CA LEU A 153 20.50 -17.27 -7.04
C LEU A 153 19.57 -16.34 -6.26
N GLY A 154 18.72 -16.87 -5.37
CA GLY A 154 17.87 -16.06 -4.52
C GLY A 154 18.65 -15.11 -3.61
N VAL A 155 19.70 -15.61 -2.95
CA VAL A 155 20.58 -14.78 -2.09
C VAL A 155 21.32 -13.71 -2.90
N ILE A 156 21.90 -14.07 -4.05
CA ILE A 156 22.58 -13.14 -4.95
C ILE A 156 21.60 -12.08 -5.45
N THR A 157 20.39 -12.49 -5.84
CA THR A 157 19.36 -11.58 -6.35
C THR A 157 18.90 -10.62 -5.27
N LEU A 158 18.62 -11.10 -4.05
CA LEU A 158 18.27 -10.24 -2.92
C LEU A 158 19.41 -9.26 -2.59
N GLY A 159 20.66 -9.76 -2.57
CA GLY A 159 21.85 -8.93 -2.36
C GLY A 159 21.99 -7.83 -3.43
N ALA A 160 21.78 -8.17 -4.70
CA ALA A 160 21.81 -7.22 -5.80
C ALA A 160 20.68 -6.19 -5.69
N THR A 161 19.48 -6.60 -5.34
CA THR A 161 18.34 -5.71 -5.07
C THR A 161 18.66 -4.71 -3.95
N LEU A 162 19.26 -5.16 -2.85
CA LEU A 162 19.64 -4.29 -1.74
C LEU A 162 20.85 -3.40 -2.07
N ALA A 163 21.75 -3.84 -2.95
CA ALA A 163 22.89 -3.04 -3.40
C ALA A 163 22.46 -1.93 -4.37
N LEU A 164 21.57 -2.25 -5.32
CA LEU A 164 21.13 -1.37 -6.42
C LEU A 164 19.60 -1.21 -6.46
N PRO A 165 18.94 -0.74 -5.38
CA PRO A 165 17.49 -0.76 -5.28
C PRO A 165 16.81 0.15 -6.29
N ARG A 166 17.49 1.23 -6.74
CA ARG A 166 16.95 2.11 -7.77
C ARG A 166 16.53 1.36 -9.04
N TYR A 167 17.19 0.25 -9.38
CA TYR A 167 16.96 -0.49 -10.62
C TYR A 167 16.45 -1.91 -10.38
N LEU A 168 16.92 -2.57 -9.32
CA LEU A 168 16.69 -4.00 -9.10
C LEU A 168 15.60 -4.29 -8.06
N HIS A 169 14.95 -3.26 -7.49
CA HIS A 169 13.86 -3.46 -6.53
C HIS A 169 12.75 -4.45 -6.96
N PRO A 170 12.35 -4.57 -8.26
CA PRO A 170 11.29 -5.51 -8.64
C PRO A 170 11.69 -6.97 -8.43
N LEU A 171 13.00 -7.28 -8.44
CA LEU A 171 13.50 -8.64 -8.26
C LEU A 171 13.30 -9.16 -6.83
N THR A 172 12.95 -8.29 -5.87
CA THR A 172 12.57 -8.70 -4.52
C THR A 172 11.46 -9.73 -4.54
N TRP A 173 10.46 -9.53 -5.41
CA TRP A 173 9.24 -10.35 -5.54
C TRP A 173 9.47 -11.71 -6.19
N GLY A 174 10.72 -12.18 -6.30
CA GLY A 174 11.05 -13.57 -6.64
C GLY A 174 12.30 -14.06 -5.94
N ALA A 175 13.17 -13.15 -5.47
CA ALA A 175 14.36 -13.50 -4.70
C ALA A 175 14.01 -14.27 -3.42
N ILE A 176 12.96 -13.86 -2.70
CA ILE A 176 12.58 -14.51 -1.45
C ILE A 176 11.98 -15.89 -1.73
N TRP A 177 11.24 -16.04 -2.84
CA TRP A 177 10.72 -17.33 -3.28
C TRP A 177 11.87 -18.33 -3.53
N LEU A 178 12.90 -17.89 -4.26
CA LEU A 178 14.09 -18.70 -4.58
C LEU A 178 14.92 -19.08 -3.33
N ILE A 179 14.80 -18.33 -2.24
CA ILE A 179 15.40 -18.68 -0.94
C ILE A 179 14.51 -19.66 -0.17
N ALA A 180 13.20 -19.37 -0.09
CA ALA A 180 12.26 -20.12 0.74
C ALA A 180 11.93 -21.50 0.16
N GLU A 181 11.74 -21.62 -1.16
CA GLU A 181 11.33 -22.87 -1.81
C GLU A 181 12.33 -24.02 -1.66
N PRO A 182 13.64 -23.85 -1.91
CA PRO A 182 14.60 -24.94 -1.70
C PRO A 182 14.62 -25.44 -0.25
N LEU A 183 14.40 -24.55 0.72
CA LEU A 183 14.31 -24.90 2.13
C LEU A 183 13.02 -25.64 2.44
N LEU A 184 11.88 -25.16 1.90
CA LEU A 184 10.60 -25.83 2.05
C LEU A 184 10.61 -27.21 1.41
N TYR A 185 11.13 -27.34 0.19
CA TYR A 185 11.28 -28.62 -0.52
C TYR A 185 12.02 -29.66 0.33
N ARG A 186 13.11 -29.25 1.00
CA ARG A 186 13.88 -30.17 1.86
C ARG A 186 13.12 -30.59 3.11
N THR A 187 12.23 -29.75 3.62
CA THR A 187 11.47 -30.05 4.85
C THR A 187 10.14 -30.75 4.58
N ASP A 188 9.44 -30.35 3.52
CA ASP A 188 8.13 -30.86 3.14
C ASP A 188 7.93 -30.72 1.61
N PRO A 189 8.32 -31.75 0.83
CA PRO A 189 8.15 -31.77 -0.62
C PRO A 189 6.68 -31.72 -1.10
N ALA A 190 5.71 -32.06 -0.24
CA ALA A 190 4.29 -32.06 -0.61
C ALA A 190 3.69 -30.65 -0.60
N LEU A 191 4.24 -29.79 0.26
CA LEU A 191 3.89 -28.36 0.34
C LEU A 191 4.77 -27.47 -0.54
N SER A 192 5.91 -27.95 -1.02
CA SER A 192 6.78 -27.19 -1.90
C SER A 192 6.23 -27.04 -3.33
N LEU A 193 6.31 -25.83 -3.87
CA LEU A 193 5.98 -25.54 -5.27
C LEU A 193 7.00 -26.15 -6.23
N PHE A 194 8.28 -26.24 -5.84
CA PHE A 194 9.26 -27.03 -6.60
C PHE A 194 8.90 -28.52 -6.61
N GLY A 195 8.33 -29.03 -5.51
CA GLY A 195 7.77 -30.38 -5.44
C GLY A 195 6.65 -30.59 -6.44
N ASP A 196 5.71 -29.64 -6.50
CA ASP A 196 4.59 -29.66 -7.46
C ASP A 196 5.12 -29.64 -8.91
N MET A 197 6.04 -28.73 -9.24
CA MET A 197 6.64 -28.62 -10.58
C MET A 197 7.40 -29.89 -10.99
N ARG A 198 8.09 -30.55 -10.05
CA ARG A 198 8.79 -31.82 -10.29
C ARG A 198 7.84 -32.98 -10.53
N ARG A 199 6.66 -32.99 -9.91
CA ARG A 199 5.59 -33.95 -10.23
C ARG A 199 4.83 -33.59 -11.50
N GLY A 200 5.14 -32.45 -12.11
CA GLY A 200 4.41 -31.94 -13.27
C GLY A 200 3.04 -31.35 -12.90
N GLU A 201 2.78 -31.06 -11.62
CA GLU A 201 1.52 -30.56 -11.10
C GLU A 201 1.56 -29.02 -11.03
N TRP A 202 0.97 -28.32 -12.00
CA TRP A 202 1.03 -26.85 -12.06
C TRP A 202 -0.22 -26.17 -11.48
N GLY A 203 -1.23 -26.96 -11.11
CA GLY A 203 -2.50 -26.43 -10.63
C GLY A 203 -2.38 -25.48 -9.45
N ARG A 204 -1.56 -25.82 -8.44
CA ARG A 204 -1.37 -24.98 -7.25
C ARG A 204 -0.67 -23.67 -7.60
N VAL A 205 0.39 -23.73 -8.41
CA VAL A 205 1.12 -22.54 -8.89
C VAL A 205 0.16 -21.60 -9.63
N ALA A 206 -0.62 -22.11 -10.58
CA ALA A 206 -1.58 -21.30 -11.33
C ALA A 206 -2.63 -20.64 -10.42
N ARG A 207 -3.18 -21.39 -9.45
CA ARG A 207 -4.14 -20.83 -8.47
C ARG A 207 -3.50 -19.76 -7.60
N LEU A 208 -2.25 -19.93 -7.17
CA LEU A 208 -1.53 -18.92 -6.38
C LEU A 208 -1.27 -17.65 -7.19
N LEU A 209 -0.87 -17.75 -8.46
CA LEU A 209 -0.67 -16.58 -9.31
C LEU A 209 -1.96 -15.76 -9.45
N VAL A 210 -3.10 -16.44 -9.66
CA VAL A 210 -4.41 -15.79 -9.77
C VAL A 210 -4.90 -15.26 -8.43
N ALA A 211 -4.72 -16.02 -7.35
CA ALA A 211 -5.05 -15.59 -5.99
C ALA A 211 -4.23 -14.36 -5.57
N GLY A 212 -2.94 -14.34 -5.90
CA GLY A 212 -2.05 -13.20 -5.70
C GLY A 212 -2.55 -11.97 -6.43
N LEU A 213 -2.85 -12.09 -7.72
CA LEU A 213 -3.40 -10.98 -8.50
C LEU A 213 -4.73 -10.46 -7.90
N ALA A 214 -5.65 -11.36 -7.56
CA ALA A 214 -6.94 -11.00 -6.95
C ALA A 214 -6.74 -10.30 -5.60
N ALA A 215 -5.85 -10.82 -4.76
CA ALA A 215 -5.47 -10.21 -3.50
C ALA A 215 -4.92 -8.80 -3.75
N GLY A 216 -3.97 -8.64 -4.67
CA GLY A 216 -3.38 -7.35 -5.04
C GLY A 216 -4.40 -6.30 -5.49
N VAL A 217 -5.37 -6.69 -6.32
CA VAL A 217 -6.46 -5.79 -6.74
C VAL A 217 -7.30 -5.32 -5.56
N LEU A 218 -7.72 -6.23 -4.69
CA LEU A 218 -8.49 -5.88 -3.47
C LEU A 218 -7.66 -5.02 -2.51
N TRP A 219 -6.38 -5.36 -2.39
CA TRP A 219 -5.42 -4.68 -1.52
C TRP A 219 -5.26 -3.22 -1.92
N GLU A 220 -5.03 -2.95 -3.21
CA GLU A 220 -4.91 -1.61 -3.76
C GLU A 220 -6.24 -0.86 -3.70
N ALA A 221 -7.37 -1.53 -3.94
CA ALA A 221 -8.68 -0.91 -3.80
C ALA A 221 -8.93 -0.43 -2.36
N PHE A 222 -8.67 -1.25 -1.35
CA PHE A 222 -8.87 -0.85 0.04
C PHE A 222 -7.88 0.22 0.50
N ASN A 223 -6.63 0.13 0.05
CA ASN A 223 -5.60 1.13 0.33
C ASN A 223 -5.95 2.51 -0.22
N ALA A 224 -6.38 2.57 -1.49
CA ALA A 224 -6.63 3.83 -2.17
C ALA A 224 -7.68 4.68 -1.43
N HIS A 225 -8.69 4.03 -0.89
CA HIS A 225 -9.81 4.67 -0.22
C HIS A 225 -9.53 4.94 1.28
N ALA A 226 -8.67 4.15 1.92
CA ALA A 226 -8.31 4.39 3.32
C ALA A 226 -7.62 5.76 3.50
N ARG A 227 -7.91 6.40 4.65
CA ARG A 227 -7.20 7.62 5.08
C ARG A 227 -5.77 7.25 5.50
N GLY A 228 -5.64 6.27 6.39
CA GLY A 228 -4.36 5.66 6.73
C GLY A 228 -3.97 4.65 5.66
N LYS A 229 -2.91 4.93 4.91
CA LYS A 229 -2.53 4.16 3.71
C LYS A 229 -1.04 4.19 3.45
N TRP A 230 -0.57 3.31 2.57
CA TRP A 230 0.76 3.46 1.97
C TRP A 230 0.68 4.11 0.59
N ILE A 231 1.77 4.79 0.22
CA ILE A 231 1.96 5.40 -1.09
C ILE A 231 3.25 4.86 -1.68
N TYR A 232 3.21 4.50 -2.97
CA TYR A 232 4.38 4.01 -3.70
C TYR A 232 5.21 5.14 -4.31
N THR A 233 6.51 5.09 -4.06
CA THR A 233 7.57 5.92 -4.69
C THR A 233 8.48 5.08 -5.56
N VAL A 234 7.89 4.21 -6.37
CA VAL A 234 8.62 3.33 -7.30
C VAL A 234 9.32 4.19 -8.37
N PRO A 235 10.66 4.11 -8.48
CA PRO A 235 11.40 4.84 -9.50
C PRO A 235 10.87 4.54 -10.91
N PHE A 236 10.86 5.56 -11.78
CA PHE A 236 10.51 5.47 -13.21
C PHE A 236 9.02 5.19 -13.55
N LEU A 237 8.21 4.70 -12.61
CA LEU A 237 6.81 4.29 -12.84
C LEU A 237 5.78 5.25 -12.20
N GLU A 238 6.13 6.52 -12.07
CA GLU A 238 5.38 7.51 -11.31
C GLU A 238 4.14 8.07 -12.04
N HIS A 239 3.95 7.71 -13.31
CA HIS A 239 3.00 8.37 -14.23
C HIS A 239 1.78 7.53 -14.63
N LEU A 240 1.88 6.20 -14.64
CA LEU A 240 0.78 5.29 -15.02
C LEU A 240 0.40 4.42 -13.83
N LYS A 241 -0.55 4.89 -13.02
CA LYS A 241 -0.99 4.22 -11.80
C LYS A 241 -2.48 3.87 -11.88
N VAL A 242 -2.82 2.67 -11.43
CA VAL A 242 -4.20 2.28 -11.08
C VAL A 242 -4.20 2.21 -9.56
N PHE A 243 -5.04 3.02 -8.91
CA PHE A 243 -4.94 3.30 -7.48
C PHE A 243 -3.58 3.95 -7.12
N GLU A 244 -2.86 3.40 -6.14
CA GLU A 244 -1.52 3.89 -5.77
C GLU A 244 -0.40 3.21 -6.57
N MET A 245 -0.68 2.01 -7.11
CA MET A 245 0.31 1.14 -7.74
C MET A 245 0.44 1.39 -9.25
N PRO A 246 1.66 1.35 -9.80
CA PRO A 246 1.84 1.29 -11.25
C PRO A 246 1.23 0.03 -11.85
N VAL A 247 0.69 0.10 -13.08
CA VAL A 247 0.06 -1.05 -13.75
C VAL A 247 1.01 -2.26 -13.79
N VAL A 248 2.28 -2.04 -14.13
CA VAL A 248 3.32 -3.09 -14.15
C VAL A 248 3.59 -3.65 -12.75
N GLY A 249 3.39 -2.83 -11.70
CA GLY A 249 3.53 -3.24 -10.32
C GLY A 249 2.58 -4.39 -9.94
N PHE A 250 1.40 -4.48 -10.55
CA PHE A 250 0.46 -5.59 -10.28
C PHE A 250 1.05 -6.97 -10.62
N LEU A 251 2.07 -7.04 -11.49
CA LEU A 251 2.79 -8.28 -11.77
C LEU A 251 3.58 -8.79 -10.56
N GLY A 252 3.90 -7.94 -9.58
CA GLY A 252 4.54 -8.34 -8.34
C GLY A 252 3.64 -9.23 -7.47
N PHE A 253 2.32 -9.02 -7.47
CA PHE A 253 1.41 -9.78 -6.60
C PHE A 253 1.32 -11.28 -6.91
N PRO A 254 1.25 -11.72 -8.19
CA PRO A 254 1.36 -13.14 -8.52
C PRO A 254 2.61 -13.81 -7.96
N PHE A 255 3.80 -13.20 -8.13
CA PHE A 255 5.03 -13.80 -7.63
C PHE A 255 5.14 -13.71 -6.10
N PHE A 256 4.68 -12.61 -5.51
CA PHE A 256 4.56 -12.47 -4.07
C PHE A 256 3.67 -13.57 -3.45
N ALA A 257 2.62 -14.01 -4.13
CA ALA A 257 1.81 -15.13 -3.63
C ALA A 257 2.60 -16.45 -3.54
N LEU A 258 3.56 -16.67 -4.44
CA LEU A 258 4.48 -17.80 -4.35
C LEU A 258 5.39 -17.66 -3.12
N GLU A 259 5.95 -16.46 -2.89
CA GLU A 259 6.77 -16.16 -1.71
C GLU A 259 6.02 -16.41 -0.41
N VAL A 260 4.79 -15.90 -0.32
CA VAL A 260 3.92 -16.04 0.85
C VAL A 260 3.59 -17.50 1.10
N TRP A 261 3.25 -18.28 0.07
CA TRP A 261 3.00 -19.71 0.22
C TRP A 261 4.21 -20.43 0.82
N SER A 262 5.39 -20.22 0.23
CA SER A 262 6.62 -20.91 0.61
C SER A 262 7.08 -20.53 2.02
N LEU A 263 7.09 -19.23 2.32
CA LEU A 263 7.46 -18.73 3.64
C LEU A 263 6.48 -19.19 4.72
N TYR A 264 5.17 -19.08 4.46
CA TYR A 264 4.18 -19.47 5.45
C TYR A 264 4.32 -20.95 5.84
N HIS A 265 4.39 -21.86 4.87
CA HIS A 265 4.51 -23.29 5.19
C HIS A 265 5.86 -23.64 5.82
N LEU A 266 6.94 -22.95 5.42
CA LEU A 266 8.25 -23.09 6.06
C LEU A 266 8.23 -22.64 7.53
N LEU A 267 7.58 -21.53 7.84
CA LEU A 267 7.52 -20.94 9.18
C LEU A 267 6.49 -21.63 10.08
N ALA A 268 5.32 -21.99 9.54
CA ALA A 268 4.25 -22.63 10.29
C ALA A 268 4.71 -23.95 10.94
N ALA A 269 5.53 -24.73 10.24
CA ALA A 269 6.16 -25.95 10.76
C ALA A 269 7.09 -25.70 11.98
N ARG A 270 7.51 -24.44 12.19
CA ARG A 270 8.42 -24.00 13.26
C ARG A 270 7.71 -23.21 14.36
N THR A 271 6.39 -23.31 14.47
CA THR A 271 5.59 -22.63 15.51
C THR A 271 5.86 -23.26 16.89
N ARG A 272 7.00 -22.89 17.49
CA ARG A 272 7.43 -23.23 18.84
C ARG A 272 7.75 -21.93 19.60
N TRP A 273 7.83 -22.00 20.92
CA TRP A 273 8.00 -20.81 21.76
C TRP A 273 9.22 -19.97 21.35
N ALA A 274 10.39 -20.58 21.09
CA ALA A 274 11.61 -19.85 20.77
C ALA A 274 11.53 -19.06 19.43
N PRO A 275 11.14 -19.66 18.28
CA PRO A 275 10.91 -18.91 17.05
C PRO A 275 9.81 -17.84 17.16
N VAL A 276 8.76 -18.09 17.97
CA VAL A 276 7.71 -17.10 18.21
C VAL A 276 8.26 -15.90 19.00
N LEU A 277 9.06 -16.12 20.04
CA LEU A 277 9.71 -15.02 20.78
C LEU A 277 10.70 -14.25 19.90
N ALA A 278 11.51 -14.95 19.11
CA ALA A 278 12.47 -14.32 18.19
C ALA A 278 11.75 -13.47 17.12
N SER A 279 10.64 -13.97 16.57
CA SER A 279 9.82 -13.22 15.61
C SER A 279 9.08 -12.05 16.25
N ALA A 280 8.70 -12.14 17.53
CA ALA A 280 8.11 -11.02 18.26
C ALA A 280 9.12 -9.90 18.47
N LEU A 281 10.37 -10.24 18.82
CA LEU A 281 11.46 -9.26 18.89
C LEU A 281 11.72 -8.62 17.52
N LEU A 282 11.77 -9.41 16.44
CA LEU A 282 11.89 -8.91 15.08
C LEU A 282 10.77 -7.93 14.75
N ALA A 283 9.51 -8.30 15.03
CA ALA A 283 8.34 -7.45 14.78
C ALA A 283 8.45 -6.10 15.52
N VAL A 284 8.87 -6.11 16.79
CA VAL A 284 9.08 -4.87 17.57
C VAL A 284 10.19 -4.02 16.96
N LEU A 285 11.33 -4.62 16.60
CA LEU A 285 12.44 -3.89 15.98
C LEU A 285 12.03 -3.27 14.63
N VAL A 286 11.29 -4.00 13.82
CA VAL A 286 10.76 -3.50 12.55
C VAL A 286 9.74 -2.40 12.78
N LEU A 287 8.81 -2.53 13.73
CA LEU A 287 7.85 -1.46 14.06
C LEU A 287 8.54 -0.17 14.52
N VAL A 288 9.61 -0.27 15.33
CA VAL A 288 10.46 0.88 15.69
C VAL A 288 11.12 1.48 14.45
N GLY A 289 11.65 0.66 13.55
CA GLY A 289 12.23 1.11 12.29
C GLY A 289 11.20 1.77 11.36
N MET A 290 9.98 1.23 11.28
CA MET A 290 8.89 1.79 10.49
C MET A 290 8.54 3.20 10.96
N ASP A 291 8.39 3.43 12.26
CA ASP A 291 8.14 4.77 12.82
C ASP A 291 9.23 5.78 12.42
N ARG A 292 10.46 5.31 12.18
CA ARG A 292 11.60 6.16 11.83
C ARG A 292 11.74 6.40 10.33
N TRP A 293 11.56 5.37 9.50
CA TRP A 293 11.95 5.37 8.09
C TRP A 293 10.77 5.21 7.12
N THR A 294 9.69 4.57 7.53
CA THR A 294 8.56 4.21 6.65
C THR A 294 7.31 5.04 6.92
N VAL A 295 7.02 5.43 8.16
CA VAL A 295 5.88 6.29 8.50
C VAL A 295 6.28 7.75 8.29
N SER A 296 5.66 8.41 7.32
CA SER A 296 5.95 9.82 7.04
C SER A 296 5.10 10.78 7.88
N SER A 297 3.82 10.46 8.04
CA SER A 297 2.85 11.28 8.76
C SER A 297 1.83 10.46 9.54
N THR A 298 1.28 11.07 10.58
CA THR A 298 0.16 10.53 11.37
C THR A 298 -1.10 11.38 11.14
N VAL A 299 -2.25 10.86 11.56
CA VAL A 299 -3.50 11.62 11.60
C VAL A 299 -3.26 12.94 12.36
N PRO A 300 -3.50 14.10 11.72
CA PRO A 300 -3.34 15.39 12.37
C PRO A 300 -4.32 15.54 13.53
N ARG A 301 -3.82 16.01 14.67
CA ARG A 301 -4.64 16.44 15.80
C ARG A 301 -4.85 17.94 15.70
N LEU A 302 -6.04 18.40 16.08
CA LEU A 302 -6.37 19.81 16.08
C LEU A 302 -5.42 20.63 16.96
N ALA A 303 -5.05 20.10 18.14
CA ALA A 303 -4.11 20.74 19.07
C ALA A 303 -2.71 20.97 18.48
N ASP A 304 -2.32 20.18 17.47
CA ASP A 304 -1.00 20.28 16.85
C ASP A 304 -1.03 21.13 15.55
N LEU A 305 -2.20 21.64 15.14
CA LEU A 305 -2.36 22.33 13.86
C LEU A 305 -1.47 23.59 13.79
N PRO A 306 -0.61 23.72 12.75
CA PRO A 306 0.40 24.76 12.73
C PRO A 306 -0.23 26.15 12.59
N ARG A 307 0.34 27.12 13.31
CA ARG A 307 -0.09 28.54 13.32
C ARG A 307 -1.52 28.80 13.81
N VAL A 308 -2.13 27.84 14.50
CA VAL A 308 -3.43 28.02 15.16
C VAL A 308 -3.23 28.19 16.66
N SER A 309 -3.88 29.19 17.26
CA SER A 309 -3.71 29.48 18.69
C SER A 309 -4.48 28.47 19.55
N GLY A 310 -3.99 28.19 20.77
CA GLY A 310 -4.71 27.31 21.71
C GLY A 310 -6.12 27.80 22.07
N ARG A 311 -6.37 29.12 22.02
CA ARG A 311 -7.72 29.68 22.20
C ARG A 311 -8.64 29.33 21.04
N THR A 312 -8.12 29.40 19.82
CA THR A 312 -8.85 29.02 18.59
C THR A 312 -9.15 27.52 18.60
N VAL A 313 -8.18 26.68 18.99
CA VAL A 313 -8.36 25.23 19.16
C VAL A 313 -9.50 24.95 20.16
N ALA A 314 -9.46 25.55 21.36
CA ALA A 314 -10.49 25.32 22.37
C ALA A 314 -11.90 25.72 21.90
N ARG A 315 -12.03 26.76 21.07
CA ARG A 315 -13.31 27.16 20.46
C ARG A 315 -13.81 26.16 19.43
N LEU A 316 -12.92 25.61 18.60
CA LEU A 316 -13.24 24.57 17.63
C LEU A 316 -13.69 23.28 18.34
N GLU A 317 -12.96 22.85 19.38
CA GLU A 317 -13.34 21.68 20.21
C GLU A 317 -14.70 21.87 20.86
N ALA A 318 -14.97 23.05 21.44
CA ALA A 318 -16.26 23.38 22.03
C ALA A 318 -17.42 23.37 21.01
N ALA A 319 -17.12 23.60 19.72
CA ALA A 319 -18.08 23.54 18.62
C ALA A 319 -18.21 22.13 17.98
N GLY A 320 -17.52 21.12 18.53
CA GLY A 320 -17.49 19.76 17.99
C GLY A 320 -16.76 19.66 16.64
N LEU A 321 -15.81 20.55 16.37
CA LEU A 321 -14.96 20.57 15.17
C LEU A 321 -13.56 20.07 15.55
N ASP A 322 -13.43 18.77 15.78
CA ASP A 322 -12.21 18.10 16.23
C ASP A 322 -11.43 17.38 15.09
N ASP A 323 -12.12 16.97 14.02
CA ASP A 323 -11.51 16.33 12.86
C ASP A 323 -10.96 17.37 11.86
N VAL A 324 -9.63 17.44 11.77
CA VAL A 324 -8.89 18.34 10.86
C VAL A 324 -9.24 18.09 9.39
N PHE A 325 -9.59 16.86 8.98
CA PHE A 325 -10.02 16.60 7.60
C PHE A 325 -11.36 17.25 7.30
N ARG A 326 -12.30 17.24 8.25
CA ARG A 326 -13.59 17.94 8.08
C ARG A 326 -13.40 19.45 8.04
N ILE A 327 -12.51 19.98 8.88
CA ILE A 327 -12.16 21.41 8.86
C ILE A 327 -11.57 21.82 7.50
N ALA A 328 -10.77 20.97 6.87
CA ALA A 328 -10.20 21.22 5.55
C ALA A 328 -11.25 21.20 4.41
N GLU A 329 -12.39 20.55 4.61
CA GLU A 329 -13.50 20.49 3.64
C GLU A 329 -14.58 21.56 3.90
N SER A 330 -14.62 22.13 5.11
CA SER A 330 -15.58 23.17 5.51
C SER A 330 -15.22 24.55 4.95
N ALA A 331 -16.25 25.31 4.54
CA ALA A 331 -16.08 26.71 4.17
C ALA A 331 -15.66 27.55 5.40
N PRO A 332 -14.78 28.56 5.24
CA PRO A 332 -14.38 29.44 6.35
C PRO A 332 -15.57 30.09 7.07
N ASP A 333 -16.65 30.43 6.35
CA ASP A 333 -17.87 31.02 6.94
C ASP A 333 -18.58 30.06 7.90
N GLU A 334 -18.52 28.74 7.64
CA GLU A 334 -19.04 27.74 8.56
C GLU A 334 -18.25 27.76 9.88
N LEU A 335 -16.93 27.88 9.80
CA LEU A 335 -16.05 27.96 10.98
C LEU A 335 -16.30 29.23 11.79
N VAL A 336 -16.54 30.36 11.13
CA VAL A 336 -16.94 31.63 11.77
C VAL A 336 -18.23 31.42 12.56
N ASN A 337 -19.25 30.83 11.93
CA ASN A 337 -20.57 30.68 12.55
C ASN A 337 -20.60 29.66 13.69
N ARG A 338 -19.98 28.49 13.50
CA ARG A 338 -20.04 27.38 14.47
C ARG A 338 -19.11 27.59 15.66
N ALA A 339 -17.88 28.02 15.41
CA ALA A 339 -16.86 28.18 16.44
C ALA A 339 -16.65 29.63 16.89
N ARG A 340 -17.45 30.58 16.37
CA ARG A 340 -17.37 32.01 16.70
C ARG A 340 -15.95 32.57 16.49
N LEU A 341 -15.31 32.15 15.40
CA LEU A 341 -13.99 32.62 15.01
C LEU A 341 -14.09 33.94 14.26
N THR A 342 -13.03 34.75 14.29
CA THR A 342 -12.93 35.87 13.35
C THR A 342 -12.74 35.36 11.91
N PRO A 343 -13.09 36.13 10.88
CA PRO A 343 -12.85 35.72 9.49
C PRO A 343 -11.37 35.39 9.19
N ASP A 344 -10.43 36.09 9.84
CA ASP A 344 -9.00 35.82 9.70
C ASP A 344 -8.59 34.52 10.39
N GLU A 345 -9.08 34.27 11.61
CA GLU A 345 -8.86 33.01 12.31
C GLU A 345 -9.41 31.83 11.51
N ALA A 346 -10.64 31.95 10.99
CA ALA A 346 -11.27 30.90 10.19
C ALA A 346 -10.49 30.59 8.91
N ARG A 347 -10.02 31.62 8.18
CA ARG A 347 -9.14 31.44 7.01
C ARG A 347 -7.83 30.75 7.37
N ALA A 348 -7.18 31.19 8.45
CA ALA A 348 -5.92 30.62 8.89
C ALA A 348 -6.07 29.13 9.27
N VAL A 349 -7.14 28.79 10.00
CA VAL A 349 -7.47 27.41 10.37
C VAL A 349 -7.75 26.55 9.14
N HIS A 350 -8.61 27.03 8.23
CA HIS A 350 -8.94 26.31 6.99
C HIS A 350 -7.68 26.04 6.15
N THR A 351 -6.87 27.06 5.88
CA THR A 351 -5.63 26.92 5.11
C THR A 351 -4.62 25.99 5.77
N ALA A 352 -4.47 26.06 7.11
CA ALA A 352 -3.60 25.16 7.84
C ALA A 352 -4.09 23.71 7.77
N ALA A 353 -5.40 23.48 7.91
CA ALA A 353 -6.02 22.17 7.80
C ALA A 353 -5.87 21.59 6.39
N GLU A 354 -6.17 22.37 5.36
CA GLU A 354 -6.07 22.00 3.95
C GLU A 354 -4.63 21.56 3.58
N LEU A 355 -3.62 22.36 3.95
CA LEU A 355 -2.22 22.00 3.69
C LEU A 355 -1.80 20.75 4.50
N THR A 356 -2.30 20.60 5.72
CA THR A 356 -1.96 19.48 6.61
C THR A 356 -2.54 18.15 6.11
N THR A 357 -3.76 18.17 5.56
CA THR A 357 -4.48 16.97 5.11
C THR A 357 -4.17 16.60 3.66
N LEU A 358 -3.49 17.49 2.91
CA LEU A 358 -3.11 17.24 1.52
C LEU A 358 -2.11 16.09 1.42
N ARG A 359 -2.54 15.00 0.77
CA ARG A 359 -1.71 13.89 0.25
C ARG A 359 -0.57 13.41 1.17
N GLY A 360 -0.86 13.25 2.45
CA GLY A 360 0.07 12.66 3.41
C GLY A 360 1.10 13.61 4.01
N ILE A 361 0.99 14.93 3.80
CA ILE A 361 1.86 15.93 4.44
C ILE A 361 1.80 15.79 5.96
N GLY A 362 0.61 15.87 6.55
CA GLY A 362 0.45 15.79 8.00
C GLY A 362 1.11 16.94 8.76
N THR A 363 0.89 16.97 10.08
CA THR A 363 1.16 18.16 10.89
C THR A 363 2.62 18.60 10.89
N ARG A 364 3.56 17.65 11.03
CA ARG A 364 5.00 17.93 11.11
C ARG A 364 5.51 18.60 9.84
N HIS A 365 5.14 18.06 8.68
CA HIS A 365 5.63 18.58 7.41
C HIS A 365 4.93 19.89 7.04
N ALA A 366 3.63 20.03 7.35
CA ALA A 366 2.91 21.29 7.18
C ALA A 366 3.53 22.41 8.01
N ALA A 367 3.92 22.15 9.26
CA ALA A 367 4.62 23.11 10.09
C ALA A 367 5.96 23.54 9.48
N ALA A 368 6.74 22.60 8.93
CA ALA A 368 7.99 22.90 8.25
C ALA A 368 7.80 23.71 6.96
N LEU A 369 6.79 23.37 6.16
CA LEU A 369 6.39 24.13 4.96
C LEU A 369 6.04 25.57 5.30
N MET A 370 5.16 25.76 6.29
CA MET A 370 4.73 27.09 6.72
C MET A 370 5.92 27.92 7.23
N GLN A 371 6.81 27.33 8.03
CA GLN A 371 8.04 27.98 8.49
C GLN A 371 8.96 28.37 7.31
N GLY A 372 9.02 27.54 6.27
CA GLY A 372 9.76 27.82 5.03
C GLY A 372 9.06 28.76 4.05
N GLY A 373 7.93 29.38 4.43
CA GLY A 373 7.19 30.34 3.60
C GLY A 373 6.14 29.73 2.66
N VAL A 374 5.99 28.40 2.62
CA VAL A 374 4.95 27.73 1.85
C VAL A 374 3.72 27.53 2.73
N THR A 375 2.80 28.50 2.69
CA THR A 375 1.69 28.56 3.66
C THR A 375 0.35 28.08 3.13
N THR A 376 0.21 27.90 1.82
CA THR A 376 -1.05 27.50 1.17
C THR A 376 -0.82 26.39 0.15
N VAL A 377 -1.88 25.66 -0.20
CA VAL A 377 -1.86 24.67 -1.29
C VAL A 377 -1.44 25.32 -2.61
N ALA A 378 -1.94 26.53 -2.91
CA ALA A 378 -1.55 27.26 -4.11
C ALA A 378 -0.05 27.62 -4.15
N ALA A 379 0.52 28.05 -3.02
CA ALA A 379 1.94 28.32 -2.91
C ALA A 379 2.77 27.04 -3.11
N LEU A 380 2.30 25.91 -2.56
CA LEU A 380 2.93 24.61 -2.77
C LEU A 380 2.88 24.16 -4.24
N ALA A 381 1.76 24.40 -4.93
CA ALA A 381 1.59 24.07 -6.35
C ALA A 381 2.57 24.82 -7.27
N ALA A 382 2.89 26.07 -6.91
CA ALA A 382 3.82 26.94 -7.63
C ALA A 382 5.30 26.70 -7.26
N ALA A 383 5.59 26.03 -6.14
CA ALA A 383 6.95 25.85 -5.65
C ALA A 383 7.76 24.82 -6.46
N ALA A 384 9.08 25.00 -6.48
CA ALA A 384 10.01 24.02 -7.02
C ALA A 384 10.25 22.87 -6.01
N PRO A 385 10.31 21.59 -6.44
CA PRO A 385 10.52 20.45 -5.54
C PRO A 385 11.74 20.57 -4.64
N GLU A 386 12.84 21.10 -5.16
CA GLU A 386 14.12 21.23 -4.46
C GLU A 386 14.05 22.27 -3.34
N SER A 387 13.31 23.36 -3.56
CA SER A 387 13.04 24.40 -2.55
C SER A 387 12.14 23.87 -1.44
N VAL A 388 11.08 23.13 -1.80
CA VAL A 388 10.20 22.50 -0.81
C VAL A 388 10.94 21.43 0.00
N PHE A 389 11.78 20.64 -0.67
CA PHE A 389 12.58 19.61 -0.02
C PHE A 389 13.58 20.20 0.97
N SER A 390 14.27 21.28 0.63
CA SER A 390 15.28 21.89 1.51
C SER A 390 14.69 22.41 2.83
N VAL A 391 13.44 22.90 2.84
CA VAL A 391 12.78 23.41 4.06
C VAL A 391 12.08 22.32 4.88
N THR A 392 11.70 21.20 4.26
CA THR A 392 10.95 20.11 4.91
C THR A 392 11.81 18.94 5.35
N HIS A 393 12.96 18.71 4.71
CA HIS A 393 13.81 17.55 4.98
C HIS A 393 14.64 17.70 6.27
N ARG A 394 14.06 17.29 7.40
CA ARG A 394 14.70 17.31 8.73
C ARG A 394 15.02 15.91 9.29
N GLY A 395 14.95 14.88 8.46
CA GLY A 395 15.15 13.49 8.85
C GLY A 395 14.94 12.54 7.67
N PRO A 396 14.68 11.24 7.89
CA PRO A 396 14.50 10.25 6.83
C PRO A 396 13.32 10.54 5.90
N ARG A 397 12.35 11.33 6.38
CA ARG A 397 11.15 11.74 5.66
C ARG A 397 10.93 13.24 5.84
N PRO A 398 10.41 13.94 4.81
CA PRO A 398 10.00 13.37 3.52
C PRO A 398 11.19 13.09 2.59
N THR A 399 11.01 12.23 1.60
CA THR A 399 11.97 12.07 0.49
C THR A 399 11.65 13.04 -0.65
N LEU A 400 12.59 13.27 -1.57
CA LEU A 400 12.34 14.14 -2.73
C LEU A 400 11.19 13.61 -3.63
N PRO A 401 11.07 12.30 -3.93
CA PRO A 401 9.90 11.76 -4.62
C PRO A 401 8.58 12.04 -3.91
N GLU A 402 8.56 11.96 -2.57
CA GLU A 402 7.40 12.30 -1.76
C GLU A 402 7.01 13.78 -1.89
N VAL A 403 7.98 14.70 -1.83
CA VAL A 403 7.75 16.13 -2.07
C VAL A 403 7.17 16.40 -3.46
N ARG A 404 7.67 15.72 -4.50
CA ARG A 404 7.12 15.84 -5.87
C ARG A 404 5.66 15.42 -5.94
N MET A 405 5.26 14.41 -5.16
CA MET A 405 3.86 13.99 -5.09
C MET A 405 2.99 15.01 -4.36
N TRP A 406 3.48 15.65 -3.31
CA TRP A 406 2.75 16.74 -2.64
C TRP A 406 2.50 17.91 -3.58
N ILE A 407 3.52 18.35 -4.34
CA ILE A 407 3.39 19.43 -5.33
C ILE A 407 2.41 19.03 -6.44
N ARG A 408 2.47 17.78 -6.92
CA ARG A 408 1.51 17.27 -7.92
C ARG A 408 0.07 17.28 -7.38
N ALA A 409 -0.12 16.84 -6.14
CA ALA A 409 -1.43 16.88 -5.50
C ALA A 409 -1.95 18.32 -5.34
N ALA A 410 -1.07 19.24 -4.95
CA ALA A 410 -1.40 20.66 -4.85
C ALA A 410 -1.81 21.27 -6.20
N ARG A 411 -1.11 20.92 -7.28
CA ARG A 411 -1.46 21.36 -8.64
C ARG A 411 -2.82 20.81 -9.10
N ASN A 412 -3.14 19.56 -8.77
CA ASN A 412 -4.43 18.97 -9.08
C ASN A 412 -5.58 19.63 -8.30
N ALA A 413 -5.35 19.94 -7.02
CA ALA A 413 -6.31 20.67 -6.20
C ALA A 413 -6.57 22.09 -6.75
N ALA A 414 -5.50 22.80 -7.17
CA ALA A 414 -5.60 24.13 -7.74
C ALA A 414 -6.29 24.18 -9.11
N SER A 415 -6.21 23.11 -9.91
CA SER A 415 -6.88 23.03 -11.22
C SER A 415 -8.33 22.54 -11.17
N GLY A 416 -8.86 22.24 -9.98
CA GLY A 416 -10.22 21.70 -9.81
C GLY A 416 -10.39 20.26 -10.31
N LEU A 417 -9.30 19.54 -10.60
CA LEU A 417 -9.35 18.14 -11.02
C LEU A 417 -9.45 17.24 -9.78
N PRO A 418 -10.52 16.44 -9.62
CA PRO A 418 -10.62 15.52 -8.48
C PRO A 418 -9.46 14.52 -8.50
N ALA A 419 -8.88 14.25 -7.33
CA ALA A 419 -7.70 13.41 -7.16
C ALA A 419 -7.84 11.99 -7.75
N SER A 420 -9.07 11.49 -7.93
CA SER A 420 -9.37 10.19 -8.56
C SER A 420 -9.27 10.21 -10.10
N ALA A 421 -9.47 11.36 -10.75
CA ALA A 421 -9.40 11.48 -12.21
C ALA A 421 -7.95 11.55 -12.75
N ALA A 422 -6.98 11.85 -11.88
CA ALA A 422 -5.56 11.90 -12.24
C ALA A 422 -4.95 10.52 -12.57
N ALA A 423 -5.66 9.42 -12.26
CA ALA A 423 -5.28 8.07 -12.70
C ALA A 423 -5.68 7.76 -14.15
N ALA A 424 -6.58 8.54 -14.77
CA ALA A 424 -7.21 8.19 -16.05
C ALA A 424 -6.91 9.15 -17.23
N ASN A 425 -6.41 10.37 -16.99
CA ASN A 425 -6.18 11.34 -18.08
C ASN A 425 -4.73 11.39 -18.55
N GLY A 426 -4.33 10.34 -19.28
CA GLY A 426 -3.16 10.33 -20.16
C GLY A 426 -3.49 10.82 -21.58
N ARG A 427 -4.04 12.03 -21.74
CA ARG A 427 -4.10 12.67 -23.07
C ARG A 427 -2.94 13.65 -23.20
N GLN A 428 -2.03 13.31 -24.10
CA GLN A 428 -0.96 14.16 -24.60
C GLN A 428 -1.54 15.53 -25.00
N SER A 429 -1.04 16.61 -24.41
CA SER A 429 -1.11 17.91 -25.07
C SER A 429 -0.11 17.91 -26.23
N PRO A 430 -0.49 18.37 -27.44
CA PRO A 430 0.44 18.47 -28.54
C PRO A 430 1.53 19.49 -28.20
N ALA A 431 2.77 19.17 -28.57
CA ALA A 431 3.88 20.10 -28.49
C ALA A 431 3.57 21.41 -29.25
N PRO A 432 4.02 22.57 -28.77
CA PRO A 432 3.90 23.82 -29.52
C PRO A 432 4.70 23.71 -30.83
N PRO A 433 4.22 24.30 -31.94
CA PRO A 433 4.94 24.24 -33.21
C PRO A 433 6.27 24.97 -33.09
N THR A 434 7.35 24.24 -33.34
CA THR A 434 8.70 24.80 -33.51
C THR A 434 8.72 25.66 -34.77
N THR A 435 8.71 26.98 -34.59
CA THR A 435 9.06 27.93 -35.65
C THR A 435 10.55 27.80 -35.96
N GLY A 436 10.88 27.11 -37.05
CA GLY A 436 12.23 27.09 -37.61
C GLY A 436 12.58 28.45 -38.24
N PRO A 437 13.86 28.86 -38.24
CA PRO A 437 14.27 30.13 -38.83
C PRO A 437 14.23 30.05 -40.37
N SER A 438 13.61 31.07 -40.95
CA SER A 438 13.48 31.34 -42.37
C SER A 438 14.84 31.43 -43.07
N ALA A 439 15.04 30.62 -44.11
CA ALA A 439 16.16 30.75 -45.04
C ALA A 439 15.94 31.96 -45.98
N PRO A 440 16.96 32.78 -46.28
CA PRO A 440 16.85 33.81 -47.30
C PRO A 440 17.06 33.22 -48.70
N GLY A 441 16.14 33.57 -49.61
CA GLY A 441 16.16 33.17 -51.02
C GLY A 441 17.38 33.70 -51.77
N ARG A 442 17.92 32.86 -52.67
CA ARG A 442 18.90 33.24 -53.68
C ARG A 442 18.22 33.33 -55.04
N ASP A 443 18.38 34.50 -55.65
CA ASP A 443 17.98 34.90 -56.99
C ASP A 443 18.87 34.22 -58.06
N PRO A 444 18.38 33.94 -59.29
CA PRO A 444 19.14 33.24 -60.33
C PRO A 444 19.72 34.21 -61.37
N ARG A 445 20.98 34.00 -61.80
CA ARG A 445 21.56 34.45 -63.08
C ARG A 445 22.98 33.86 -63.30
N THR A 446 23.05 32.87 -64.21
CA THR A 446 24.01 32.59 -65.32
C THR A 446 25.40 33.28 -65.39
N PRO A 447 26.34 32.85 -66.28
CA PRO A 447 26.95 31.53 -66.52
C PRO A 447 28.50 31.59 -66.70
N SER A 448 29.23 30.46 -66.76
CA SER A 448 30.29 30.17 -67.77
C SER A 448 31.22 29.00 -67.37
N ARG A 449 31.61 28.28 -68.44
CA ARG A 449 32.49 27.12 -68.67
C ARG A 449 33.99 27.42 -68.40
N PRO A 450 34.96 26.48 -68.51
CA PRO A 450 35.05 25.28 -69.37
C PRO A 450 34.73 23.94 -68.70
#